data_AF-A0A1L9SZW0-F1
#
_entry.id   AF-A0A1L9SZW0-F1
#
_cell.length_a   1.000
_cell.length_b   1.000
_cell.length_c   1.000
_cell.angle_alpha   90.00
_cell.angle_beta   90.00
_cell.angle_gamma   90.00
#
_symmetry.space_group_name_H-M   'P 1'
#
loop_
_entity.id
_entity.type
_entity.pdbx_description
1 polymer ?
#
loop_
_entity_poly.entity_id
_entity_poly.type
_entity_poly.pdbx_seq_one_letter_code
_entity_poly.pdbx_strand_id
1 'polypeptide(L)'
;MAPSNLSHRQTHNLLLISKLLSLRDTASPLTLLLDSLEQPSTPLIKEYIRRARLSKVHVTLIAFETLKPFDGVDAFVYARRKTPADIIRDVSAAYKPDSSNIPNRRRLILIDSINPLLHSMKLDRTFHLSTFLSSFIVPAGPSASKPDTSLVVTFHQDVPGRPNQSPYTPPPLSLLTYLATTVIKLHSFSHILAQKAARDRSLVPPVFGLEEEQDGVLLGRLDKPIGKDTAEGVVLEMEYRRKSGRGVLEWYLLPPASRYPSSQVKEIVTLLDDHPLYRPPEDINAGEGEEEPESTFELRLTERQRREREGVVLPYFDAQQGNGPGEGGRILYDMGEEDDFDEEEDEI
;
A
#
# COMPACT_ATOMS: atom_id res chain seq x y z
N MET A 1 -9.87 -27.93 -6.96
CA MET A 1 -9.26 -27.70 -5.63
C MET A 1 -8.56 -26.34 -5.58
N ALA A 2 -9.33 -25.23 -5.58
CA ALA A 2 -8.80 -23.86 -5.63
C ALA A 2 -9.21 -22.89 -4.46
N PRO A 3 -10.12 -23.22 -3.51
CA PRO A 3 -10.57 -22.22 -2.52
C PRO A 3 -9.57 -21.98 -1.37
N SER A 4 -8.72 -22.95 -1.01
CA SER A 4 -7.78 -22.85 0.11
C SER A 4 -6.70 -21.78 -0.10
N ASN A 5 -6.23 -21.61 -1.34
CA ASN A 5 -5.18 -20.65 -1.67
C ASN A 5 -5.71 -19.21 -1.66
N LEU A 6 -6.98 -18.99 -2.00
CA LEU A 6 -7.61 -17.68 -1.98
C LEU A 6 -7.88 -17.21 -0.54
N SER A 7 -8.42 -18.08 0.32
CA SER A 7 -8.61 -17.75 1.73
C SER A 7 -7.27 -17.48 2.42
N HIS A 8 -6.24 -18.24 2.09
CA HIS A 8 -4.90 -18.04 2.63
C HIS A 8 -4.32 -16.67 2.22
N ARG A 9 -4.39 -16.33 0.91
CA ARG A 9 -3.99 -15.03 0.38
C ARG A 9 -4.72 -13.87 1.07
N GLN A 10 -6.04 -14.00 1.24
CA GLN A 10 -6.86 -12.99 1.91
C GLN A 10 -6.40 -12.75 3.35
N THR A 11 -6.23 -13.82 4.12
CA THR A 11 -5.78 -13.72 5.51
C THR A 11 -4.39 -13.11 5.62
N HIS A 12 -3.45 -13.53 4.77
CA HIS A 12 -2.10 -13.00 4.74
C HIS A 12 -2.09 -11.48 4.45
N ASN A 13 -2.83 -11.05 3.43
CA ASN A 13 -2.87 -9.65 3.02
C ASN A 13 -3.54 -8.76 4.09
N LEU A 14 -4.62 -9.23 4.71
CA LEU A 14 -5.26 -8.51 5.83
C LEU A 14 -4.32 -8.40 7.05
N LEU A 15 -3.55 -9.44 7.35
CA LEU A 15 -2.54 -9.39 8.40
C LEU A 15 -1.40 -8.42 8.05
N LEU A 16 -0.95 -8.41 6.80
CA LEU A 16 0.09 -7.51 6.30
C LEU A 16 -0.32 -6.05 6.46
N ILE A 17 -1.49 -5.65 5.95
CA ILE A 17 -1.94 -4.26 6.10
C ILE A 17 -2.17 -3.89 7.57
N SER A 18 -2.67 -4.84 8.38
CA SER A 18 -2.81 -4.63 9.82
C SER A 18 -1.47 -4.36 10.49
N LYS A 19 -0.43 -5.13 10.15
CA LYS A 19 0.94 -4.96 10.65
C LYS A 19 1.51 -3.60 10.25
N LEU A 20 1.37 -3.20 8.98
CA LEU A 20 1.85 -1.92 8.45
C LEU A 20 1.15 -0.72 9.11
N LEU A 21 -0.19 -0.74 9.22
CA LEU A 21 -0.94 0.36 9.81
C LEU A 21 -0.79 0.44 11.34
N SER A 22 -0.54 -0.68 12.02
CA SER A 22 -0.34 -0.72 13.48
C SER A 22 1.10 -0.47 13.91
N LEU A 23 2.03 -0.32 12.96
CA LEU A 23 3.45 -0.05 13.19
C LEU A 23 4.08 -1.10 14.12
N ARG A 24 3.68 -2.36 13.93
CA ARG A 24 4.28 -3.50 14.64
C ARG A 24 5.63 -3.83 14.02
N ASP A 25 6.58 -4.17 14.88
CA ASP A 25 7.94 -4.61 14.53
C ASP A 25 8.73 -3.68 13.61
N THR A 26 8.38 -2.38 13.57
CA THR A 26 8.95 -1.42 12.61
C THR A 26 8.91 -1.93 11.17
N ALA A 27 7.83 -2.63 10.79
CA ALA A 27 7.70 -3.30 9.50
C ALA A 27 7.99 -2.39 8.28
N SER A 28 7.68 -1.10 8.41
CA SER A 28 8.06 -0.07 7.43
C SER A 28 8.74 1.11 8.15
N PRO A 29 10.05 1.33 7.95
CA PRO A 29 10.71 2.52 8.45
C PRO A 29 10.23 3.80 7.75
N LEU A 30 9.92 3.73 6.45
CA LEU A 30 9.43 4.86 5.66
C LEU A 30 8.20 4.45 4.82
N THR A 31 7.04 4.96 5.23
CA THR A 31 5.79 4.84 4.46
C THR A 31 5.49 6.16 3.74
N LEU A 32 5.34 6.08 2.43
CA LEU A 32 4.95 7.20 1.57
C LEU A 32 3.45 7.13 1.28
N LEU A 33 2.72 8.20 1.59
CA LEU A 33 1.32 8.39 1.24
C LEU A 33 1.24 9.30 0.01
N LEU A 34 0.61 8.80 -1.04
CA LEU A 34 0.39 9.52 -2.29
C LEU A 34 -1.10 9.84 -2.38
N ASP A 35 -1.45 11.10 -2.14
CA ASP A 35 -2.82 11.59 -2.27
C ASP A 35 -2.98 12.54 -3.45
N SER A 36 -4.24 12.89 -3.70
CA SER A 36 -4.69 13.83 -4.71
C SER A 36 -5.75 14.75 -4.11
N LEU A 37 -6.12 15.81 -4.85
CA LEU A 37 -7.21 16.71 -4.53
C LEU A 37 -8.55 15.97 -4.44
N GLU A 38 -8.71 14.90 -5.22
CA GLU A 38 -9.90 14.05 -5.20
C GLU A 38 -10.02 13.28 -3.88
N GLN A 39 -8.90 12.71 -3.41
CA GLN A 39 -8.86 11.91 -2.20
C GLN A 39 -7.66 12.27 -1.32
N PRO A 40 -7.84 13.17 -0.32
CA PRO A 40 -6.77 13.54 0.59
C PRO A 40 -6.39 12.39 1.53
N SER A 41 -5.15 12.39 2.01
CA SER A 41 -4.58 11.40 2.95
C SER A 41 -5.09 11.51 4.40
N THR A 42 -5.80 12.60 4.75
CA THR A 42 -6.29 12.87 6.11
C THR A 42 -7.03 11.69 6.78
N PRO A 43 -7.93 10.95 6.12
CA PRO A 43 -8.61 9.81 6.73
C PRO A 43 -7.63 8.71 7.16
N LEU A 44 -6.61 8.44 6.35
CA LEU A 44 -5.59 7.45 6.64
C LEU A 44 -4.64 7.93 7.75
N ILE A 45 -4.27 9.22 7.76
CA ILE A 45 -3.48 9.82 8.85
C ILE A 45 -4.23 9.69 10.19
N LYS A 46 -5.53 9.97 10.22
CA LYS A 46 -6.37 9.78 11.41
C LYS A 46 -6.39 8.32 11.87
N GLU A 47 -6.40 7.38 10.93
CA GLU A 47 -6.34 5.95 11.25
C GLU A 47 -4.99 5.54 11.85
N TYR A 48 -3.87 6.06 11.32
CA TYR A 48 -2.54 5.88 11.93
C TYR A 48 -2.51 6.41 13.37
N ILE A 49 -3.02 7.62 13.61
CA ILE A 49 -3.08 8.22 14.95
C ILE A 49 -3.93 7.36 15.89
N ARG A 50 -5.10 6.90 15.42
CA ARG A 50 -5.99 6.03 16.19
C ARG A 50 -5.29 4.73 16.60
N ARG A 51 -4.64 4.04 15.67
CA ARG A 51 -3.90 2.79 15.94
C ARG A 51 -2.70 3.02 16.85
N ALA A 52 -1.97 4.12 16.66
CA ALA A 52 -0.85 4.51 17.51
C ALA A 52 -1.27 4.74 18.97
N ARG A 53 -2.44 5.37 19.19
CA ARG A 53 -3.01 5.55 20.54
C ARG A 53 -3.36 4.22 21.20
N LEU A 54 -3.97 3.30 20.46
CA LEU A 54 -4.30 1.96 20.97
C LEU A 54 -3.04 1.18 21.37
N SER A 55 -1.94 1.37 20.63
CA SER A 55 -0.65 0.72 20.89
C SER A 55 0.31 1.51 21.79
N LYS A 56 -0.15 2.65 22.35
CA LYS A 56 0.63 3.56 23.22
C LYS A 56 1.93 4.08 22.58
N VAL A 57 1.96 4.20 21.26
CA VAL A 57 3.06 4.77 20.47
C VAL A 57 3.05 6.29 20.61
N HIS A 58 4.21 6.92 20.73
CA HIS A 58 4.31 8.38 20.79
C HIS A 58 4.17 8.98 19.38
N VAL A 59 3.19 9.85 19.16
CA VAL A 59 2.88 10.44 17.86
C VAL A 59 3.39 11.89 17.78
N THR A 60 4.31 12.14 16.85
CA THR A 60 4.77 13.50 16.49
C THR A 60 4.22 13.88 15.13
N LEU A 61 3.50 15.00 15.03
CA LEU A 61 3.04 15.56 13.76
C LEU A 61 3.91 16.76 13.37
N ILE A 62 4.53 16.68 12.20
CA ILE A 62 5.24 17.76 11.53
C ILE A 62 4.26 18.40 10.56
N ALA A 63 3.93 19.67 10.81
CA ALA A 63 2.85 20.38 10.14
C ALA A 63 3.36 21.51 9.24
N PHE A 64 3.28 21.32 7.93
CA PHE A 64 3.53 22.33 6.90
C PHE A 64 2.24 23.06 6.51
N GLU A 65 1.16 22.32 6.34
CA GLU A 65 -0.15 22.84 5.93
C GLU A 65 -1.24 22.72 7.01
N THR A 66 -1.07 21.79 7.95
CA THR A 66 -2.00 21.57 9.05
C THR A 66 -1.89 22.69 10.08
N LEU A 67 -2.98 23.43 10.32
CA LEU A 67 -2.98 24.55 11.28
C LEU A 67 -3.30 24.12 12.71
N LYS A 68 -4.16 23.10 12.86
CA LYS A 68 -4.64 22.60 14.15
C LYS A 68 -4.21 21.14 14.33
N PRO A 69 -3.72 20.74 15.52
CA PRO A 69 -3.36 19.35 15.78
C PRO A 69 -4.58 18.43 15.63
N PHE A 70 -4.35 17.23 15.12
CA PHE A 70 -5.35 16.16 15.14
C PHE A 70 -5.51 15.60 16.55
N ASP A 71 -6.69 15.05 16.85
CA ASP A 71 -7.00 14.50 18.17
C ASP A 71 -6.12 13.30 18.52
N GLY A 72 -5.32 13.46 19.57
CA GLY A 72 -4.44 12.42 20.11
C GLY A 72 -3.06 12.33 19.46
N VAL A 73 -2.60 13.43 18.87
CA VAL A 73 -1.17 13.70 18.65
C VAL A 73 -0.53 14.13 19.97
N ASP A 74 0.62 13.55 20.33
CA ASP A 74 1.35 13.89 21.56
C ASP A 74 2.21 15.16 21.40
N ALA A 75 2.86 15.29 20.24
CA ALA A 75 3.72 16.43 19.92
C ALA A 75 3.39 17.03 18.56
N PHE A 76 3.26 18.36 18.52
CA PHE A 76 2.91 19.10 17.31
C PHE A 76 4.03 20.09 16.96
N VAL A 77 4.65 19.93 15.79
CA VAL A 77 5.77 20.75 15.32
C VAL A 77 5.34 21.53 14.08
N TYR A 78 5.18 22.85 14.21
CA TYR A 78 4.98 23.74 13.06
C TYR A 78 6.26 23.78 12.22
N ALA A 79 6.20 23.34 10.96
CA ALA A 79 7.34 23.33 10.03
C ALA A 79 7.31 24.50 9.02
N ARG A 80 6.20 25.22 8.94
CA ARG A 80 6.03 26.36 8.04
C ARG A 80 7.13 27.41 8.24
N ARG A 81 7.83 27.75 7.15
CA ARG A 81 8.93 28.75 7.10
C ARG A 81 10.17 28.41 7.93
N LYS A 82 10.32 27.17 8.43
CA LYS A 82 11.54 26.72 9.12
C LYS A 82 12.56 26.12 8.16
N THR A 83 13.83 26.13 8.55
CA THR A 83 14.87 25.39 7.82
C THR A 83 14.79 23.90 8.17
N PRO A 84 15.31 23.00 7.31
CA PRO A 84 15.35 21.58 7.61
C PRO A 84 16.06 21.27 8.95
N ALA A 85 17.15 21.98 9.25
CA ALA A 85 17.90 21.82 10.50
C ALA A 85 17.09 22.24 11.73
N ASP A 86 16.31 23.33 11.63
CA ASP A 86 15.41 23.74 12.71
C ASP A 86 14.30 22.71 12.95
N ILE A 87 13.74 22.13 11.89
CA ILE A 87 12.72 21.08 12.00
C ILE A 87 13.30 19.86 12.74
N ILE A 88 14.49 19.41 12.37
CA ILE A 88 15.16 18.28 13.03
C ILE A 88 15.37 18.57 14.53
N ARG A 89 15.85 19.78 14.86
CA ARG A 89 16.04 20.21 16.26
C ARG A 89 14.74 20.24 17.04
N ASP A 90 13.66 20.75 16.46
CA ASP A 90 12.37 20.85 17.14
C ASP A 90 11.73 19.47 17.33
N VAL A 91 11.87 18.58 16.35
CA VAL A 91 11.38 17.19 16.43
C VAL A 91 12.17 16.38 17.45
N SER A 92 13.48 16.58 17.58
CA SER A 92 14.27 15.94 18.62
C SER A 92 13.93 16.47 20.02
N ALA A 93 13.75 17.79 20.16
CA ALA A 93 13.34 18.42 21.42
C ALA A 93 11.92 18.02 21.87
N ALA A 94 11.03 17.73 20.92
CA ALA A 94 9.67 17.29 21.19
C ALA A 94 9.60 15.86 21.76
N TYR A 95 10.64 15.05 21.56
CA TYR A 95 10.72 13.71 22.12
C TYR A 95 11.54 13.72 23.41
N LYS A 96 10.84 13.78 24.54
CA LYS A 96 11.45 13.59 25.85
C LYS A 96 11.31 12.12 26.23
N PRO A 97 12.40 11.33 26.31
CA PRO A 97 12.32 10.02 26.90
C PRO A 97 11.92 10.20 28.36
N ASP A 98 10.69 9.84 28.73
CA ASP A 98 10.24 9.88 30.11
C ASP A 98 11.17 9.00 30.96
N SER A 99 11.53 9.50 32.14
CA SER A 99 12.35 8.80 33.15
C SER A 99 11.67 7.56 33.76
N SER A 100 10.48 7.19 33.30
CA SER A 100 9.83 5.94 33.64
C SER A 100 10.50 4.79 32.90
N ASN A 101 10.93 3.75 33.62
CA ASN A 101 11.57 2.49 33.18
C ASN A 101 10.79 1.67 32.12
N ILE A 102 10.29 2.26 31.04
CA ILE A 102 9.69 1.55 29.90
C ILE A 102 10.74 1.56 28.78
N PRO A 103 11.49 0.46 28.60
CA PRO A 103 12.76 0.48 27.87
C PRO A 103 12.64 0.57 26.34
N ASN A 104 11.47 0.83 25.74
CA ASN A 104 11.32 0.97 24.29
C ASN A 104 9.97 1.59 23.92
N ARG A 105 9.85 2.93 23.96
CA ARG A 105 8.65 3.60 23.43
C ARG A 105 8.81 3.80 21.92
N ARG A 106 8.06 3.02 21.15
CA ARG A 106 7.90 3.22 19.71
C ARG A 106 7.43 4.65 19.42
N ARG A 107 7.94 5.23 18.34
CA ARG A 107 7.65 6.59 17.90
C ARG A 107 7.09 6.57 16.47
N LEU A 108 6.00 7.29 16.26
CA LEU A 108 5.46 7.58 14.95
C LEU A 108 5.72 9.06 14.63
N ILE A 109 6.37 9.33 13.51
CA ILE A 109 6.54 10.68 12.97
C ILE A 109 5.67 10.79 11.72
N LEU A 110 4.73 11.71 11.74
CA LEU A 110 3.83 12.01 10.63
C LEU A 110 4.26 13.34 10.01
N ILE A 111 4.49 13.37 8.69
CA ILE A 111 4.68 14.60 7.91
C ILE A 111 3.43 14.81 7.08
N ASP A 112 2.70 15.90 7.36
CA ASP A 112 1.43 16.18 6.70
C ASP A 112 1.55 16.49 5.20
N SER A 113 2.63 17.16 4.79
CA SER A 113 2.92 17.50 3.39
C SER A 113 4.41 17.78 3.21
N ILE A 114 5.10 17.00 2.38
CA ILE A 114 6.52 17.22 2.07
C ILE A 114 6.72 18.24 0.94
N ASN A 115 5.68 18.51 0.13
CA ASN A 115 5.76 19.36 -1.06
C ASN A 115 6.34 20.77 -0.77
N PRO A 116 5.95 21.47 0.31
CA PRO A 116 6.52 22.79 0.62
C PRO A 116 8.02 22.76 0.89
N LEU A 117 8.54 21.66 1.42
CA LEU A 117 9.98 21.47 1.66
C LEU A 117 10.73 21.32 0.34
N LEU A 118 10.21 20.45 -0.55
CA LEU A 118 10.77 20.20 -1.88
C LEU A 118 10.72 21.44 -2.77
N HIS A 119 9.69 22.27 -2.60
CA HIS A 119 9.47 23.49 -3.37
C HIS A 119 9.90 24.76 -2.63
N SER A 120 10.78 24.68 -1.63
CA SER A 120 11.30 25.88 -0.96
C SER A 120 12.38 26.55 -1.80
N MET A 121 12.31 27.88 -2.02
CA MET A 121 13.42 28.64 -2.64
C MET A 121 14.60 28.84 -1.67
N LYS A 122 14.36 28.60 -0.37
CA LYS A 122 15.34 28.83 0.70
C LYS A 122 16.16 27.59 1.04
N LEU A 123 15.96 26.50 0.29
CA LEU A 123 16.68 25.26 0.51
C LEU A 123 18.13 25.49 0.09
N ASP A 124 19.08 25.21 0.99
CA ASP A 124 20.50 25.25 0.66
C ASP A 124 20.78 24.32 -0.52
N ARG A 125 21.73 24.70 -1.39
CA ARG A 125 22.17 23.89 -2.54
C ARG A 125 22.69 22.50 -2.15
N THR A 126 22.91 22.27 -0.85
CA THR A 126 23.39 21.03 -0.24
C THR A 126 22.28 20.19 0.40
N PHE A 127 21.01 20.58 0.26
CA PHE A 127 19.92 19.79 0.82
C PHE A 127 19.73 18.48 0.06
N HIS A 128 19.81 17.38 0.79
CA HIS A 128 19.51 16.04 0.31
C HIS A 128 18.31 15.49 1.08
N LEU A 129 17.25 15.15 0.34
CA LEU A 129 16.01 14.63 0.94
C LEU A 129 16.25 13.32 1.69
N SER A 130 17.10 12.44 1.15
CA SER A 130 17.50 11.19 1.80
C SER A 130 18.11 11.45 3.18
N THR A 131 19.11 12.33 3.27
CA THR A 131 19.76 12.68 4.54
C THR A 131 18.77 13.29 5.54
N PHE A 132 17.85 14.14 5.07
CA PHE A 132 16.81 14.73 5.92
C PHE A 132 15.88 13.65 6.50
N LEU A 133 15.34 12.75 5.67
CA LEU A 133 14.45 11.68 6.15
C LEU A 133 15.20 10.69 7.05
N SER A 134 16.43 10.32 6.68
CA SER A 134 17.27 9.43 7.49
C SER A 134 17.60 10.00 8.87
N SER A 135 17.67 11.33 9.03
CA SER A 135 17.94 11.96 10.34
C SER A 135 16.86 11.69 11.40
N PHE A 136 15.65 11.31 10.98
CA PHE A 136 14.57 10.92 11.89
C PHE A 136 14.59 9.43 12.27
N ILE A 137 15.24 8.60 11.44
CA ILE A 137 15.24 7.14 11.58
C ILE A 137 16.55 6.67 12.23
N VAL A 138 17.68 7.24 11.81
CA VAL A 138 19.02 6.85 12.27
C VAL A 138 19.33 7.54 13.61
N PRO A 139 19.80 6.81 14.63
CA PRO A 139 20.19 7.41 15.91
C PRO A 139 21.32 8.43 15.74
N ALA A 140 21.24 9.54 16.47
CA ALA A 140 22.25 10.60 16.44
C ALA A 140 23.60 10.24 17.09
N GLY A 141 23.77 9.03 17.65
CA GLY A 141 25.04 8.59 18.23
C GLY A 141 25.08 7.12 18.67
N PRO A 142 26.29 6.54 18.87
CA PRO A 142 26.50 5.12 19.17
C PRO A 142 26.08 4.69 20.58
N SER A 143 25.79 5.62 21.49
CA SER A 143 25.37 5.35 22.88
C SER A 143 23.90 5.64 23.17
N ALA A 144 23.13 6.12 22.18
CA ALA A 144 21.73 6.45 22.36
C ALA A 144 20.85 5.20 22.20
N SER A 145 19.97 4.94 23.16
CA SER A 145 18.94 3.89 23.05
C SER A 145 18.09 4.15 21.81
N LYS A 146 18.04 3.20 20.87
CA LYS A 146 17.31 3.30 19.60
C LYS A 146 15.79 3.35 19.86
N PRO A 147 15.10 4.48 19.63
CA PRO A 147 13.65 4.45 19.57
C PRO A 147 13.24 3.83 18.23
N ASP A 148 12.40 2.81 18.28
CA ASP A 148 11.75 2.24 17.10
C ASP A 148 10.86 3.30 16.44
N THR A 149 11.39 3.95 15.41
CA THR A 149 10.77 5.10 14.75
C THR A 149 10.25 4.72 13.38
N SER A 150 8.95 4.92 13.17
CA SER A 150 8.31 4.80 11.86
C SER A 150 7.95 6.18 11.33
N LEU A 151 8.35 6.45 10.08
CA LEU A 151 8.11 7.73 9.41
C LEU A 151 7.03 7.55 8.36
N VAL A 152 5.97 8.35 8.44
CA VAL A 152 4.90 8.42 7.44
C VAL A 152 4.93 9.80 6.79
N VAL A 153 5.09 9.84 5.48
CA VAL A 153 5.26 11.09 4.71
C VAL A 153 4.18 11.19 3.67
N THR A 154 3.44 12.29 3.66
CA THR A 154 2.48 12.58 2.60
C THR A 154 3.12 13.40 1.49
N PHE A 155 2.86 13.01 0.25
CA PHE A 155 3.20 13.74 -0.97
C PHE A 155 1.95 13.92 -1.82
N HIS A 156 1.56 15.16 -2.06
CA HIS A 156 0.43 15.50 -2.92
C HIS A 156 0.85 15.45 -4.39
N GLN A 157 0.20 14.59 -5.18
CA GLN A 157 0.55 14.39 -6.59
C GLN A 157 0.18 15.59 -7.46
N ASP A 158 -0.88 16.30 -7.09
CA ASP A 158 -1.44 17.41 -7.87
C ASP A 158 -0.76 18.76 -7.63
N VAL A 159 0.16 18.83 -6.66
CA VAL A 159 0.90 20.06 -6.40
C VAL A 159 2.05 20.14 -7.41
N PRO A 160 2.03 21.13 -8.32
CA PRO A 160 2.98 21.18 -9.42
C PRO A 160 4.41 21.27 -8.89
N GLY A 161 5.23 20.36 -9.42
CA GLY A 161 6.66 20.30 -9.17
C GLY A 161 7.40 21.52 -9.70
N ARG A 162 8.53 21.85 -9.09
CA ARG A 162 9.51 22.69 -9.79
C ARG A 162 10.18 21.87 -10.90
N PRO A 163 10.49 22.49 -12.05
CA PRO A 163 11.33 21.84 -13.05
C PRO A 163 12.68 21.49 -12.42
N ASN A 164 13.18 20.29 -12.72
CA ASN A 164 14.46 19.83 -12.21
C ASN A 164 15.56 20.81 -12.62
N GLN A 165 16.34 21.28 -11.65
CA GLN A 165 17.46 22.19 -11.93
C GLN A 165 18.56 21.51 -12.74
N SER A 166 18.66 20.18 -12.65
CA SER A 166 19.59 19.37 -13.43
C SER A 166 18.84 18.24 -14.15
N PRO A 167 19.18 17.95 -15.42
CA PRO A 167 18.51 16.92 -16.21
C PRO A 167 18.79 15.50 -15.69
N TYR A 168 19.87 15.31 -14.92
CA TYR A 168 20.26 14.01 -14.36
C TYR A 168 19.70 13.76 -12.96
N THR A 169 19.08 14.76 -12.33
CA THR A 169 18.46 14.59 -11.02
C THR A 169 17.07 13.97 -11.19
N PRO A 170 16.77 12.84 -10.53
CA PRO A 170 15.44 12.26 -10.58
C PRO A 170 14.41 13.22 -9.99
N PRO A 171 13.17 13.21 -10.49
CA PRO A 171 12.12 14.03 -9.90
C PRO A 171 11.86 13.59 -8.45
N PRO A 172 11.39 14.50 -7.57
CA PRO A 172 11.23 14.22 -6.14
C PRO A 172 10.33 13.02 -5.84
N LEU A 173 9.27 12.82 -6.61
CA LEU A 173 8.37 11.68 -6.48
C LEU A 173 9.10 10.35 -6.72
N SER A 174 9.95 10.26 -7.76
CA SER A 174 10.73 9.06 -8.03
C SER A 174 11.73 8.78 -6.91
N LEU A 175 12.36 9.81 -6.35
CA LEU A 175 13.28 9.65 -5.22
C LEU A 175 12.54 9.18 -3.96
N LEU A 176 11.38 9.77 -3.63
CA LEU A 176 10.56 9.34 -2.49
C LEU A 176 10.06 7.90 -2.65
N THR A 177 9.57 7.56 -3.83
CA THR A 177 9.11 6.21 -4.17
C THR A 177 10.25 5.20 -4.10
N TYR A 178 11.47 5.60 -4.48
CA TYR A 178 12.66 4.76 -4.36
C TYR A 178 13.06 4.52 -2.90
N LEU A 179 13.04 5.57 -2.05
CA LEU A 179 13.41 5.46 -0.65
C LEU A 179 12.37 4.74 0.23
N ALA A 180 11.09 4.82 -0.13
CA ALA A 180 10.01 4.26 0.67
C ALA A 180 10.00 2.73 0.66
N THR A 181 9.80 2.14 1.84
CA THR A 181 9.59 0.69 2.01
C THR A 181 8.13 0.31 1.79
N THR A 182 7.21 1.24 2.01
CA THR A 182 5.79 1.08 1.69
C THR A 182 5.28 2.32 0.99
N VAL A 183 4.57 2.14 -0.13
CA VAL A 183 3.89 3.21 -0.84
C VAL A 183 2.40 2.93 -0.79
N ILE A 184 1.61 3.91 -0.36
CA ILE A 184 0.16 3.81 -0.31
C ILE A 184 -0.40 4.95 -1.16
N LYS A 185 -0.99 4.60 -2.30
CA LYS A 185 -1.77 5.54 -3.11
C LYS A 185 -3.22 5.51 -2.67
N LEU A 186 -3.80 6.69 -2.47
CA LEU A 186 -5.17 6.84 -2.01
C LEU A 186 -6.09 7.16 -3.18
N HIS A 187 -7.17 6.38 -3.28
CA HIS A 187 -8.19 6.54 -4.31
C HIS A 187 -9.57 6.71 -3.67
N SER A 188 -10.43 7.51 -4.31
CA SER A 188 -11.83 7.64 -3.90
C SER A 188 -12.59 6.35 -4.23
N PHE A 189 -13.24 5.75 -3.23
CA PHE A 189 -13.99 4.51 -3.46
C PHE A 189 -15.11 4.69 -4.49
N SER A 190 -15.78 5.84 -4.47
CA SER A 190 -16.81 6.18 -5.45
C SER A 190 -16.29 6.25 -6.89
N HIS A 191 -15.06 6.76 -7.09
CA HIS A 191 -14.43 6.85 -8.41
C HIS A 191 -14.08 5.45 -8.93
N ILE A 192 -13.50 4.60 -8.07
CA ILE A 192 -13.19 3.20 -8.40
C ILE A 192 -14.44 2.42 -8.78
N LEU A 193 -15.54 2.58 -8.04
CA LEU A 193 -16.82 1.93 -8.38
C LEU A 193 -17.39 2.42 -9.72
N ALA A 194 -17.27 3.72 -10.02
CA ALA A 194 -17.74 4.27 -11.30
C ALA A 194 -16.90 3.76 -12.48
N GLN A 195 -15.57 3.70 -12.32
CA GLN A 195 -14.65 3.12 -13.30
C GLN A 195 -14.92 1.64 -13.52
N LYS A 196 -15.15 0.88 -12.44
CA LYS A 196 -15.53 -0.52 -12.53
C LYS A 196 -16.86 -0.71 -13.25
N ALA A 197 -17.90 0.05 -12.88
CA ALA A 197 -19.21 -0.04 -13.50
C ALA A 197 -19.18 0.29 -15.01
N ALA A 198 -18.30 1.20 -15.43
CA ALA A 198 -18.07 1.47 -16.85
C ALA A 198 -17.36 0.29 -17.54
N ARG A 199 -16.29 -0.25 -16.94
CA ARG A 199 -15.56 -1.43 -17.45
C ARG A 199 -16.45 -2.67 -17.57
N ASP A 200 -17.26 -2.95 -16.55
CA ASP A 200 -18.21 -4.08 -16.54
C ASP A 200 -19.26 -3.94 -17.67
N ARG A 201 -19.54 -2.71 -18.12
CA ARG A 201 -20.44 -2.40 -19.25
C ARG A 201 -19.71 -2.18 -20.58
N SER A 202 -18.39 -2.41 -20.63
CA SER A 202 -17.54 -2.10 -21.79
C SER A 202 -17.65 -0.65 -22.27
N LEU A 203 -17.93 0.28 -21.36
CA LEU A 203 -17.96 1.72 -21.61
C LEU A 203 -16.59 2.34 -21.31
N VAL A 204 -16.34 3.51 -21.88
CA VAL A 204 -15.17 4.33 -21.54
C VAL A 204 -15.22 4.65 -20.05
N PRO A 205 -14.15 4.37 -19.28
CA PRO A 205 -14.13 4.67 -17.85
C PRO A 205 -14.22 6.19 -17.63
N PRO A 206 -15.03 6.65 -16.67
CA PRO A 206 -15.04 8.05 -16.28
C PRO A 206 -13.66 8.44 -15.74
N VAL A 207 -13.21 9.61 -16.17
CA VAL A 207 -12.03 10.31 -15.67
C VAL A 207 -12.50 11.29 -14.61
N PHE A 208 -11.69 11.51 -13.57
CA PHE A 208 -12.01 12.42 -12.48
C PHE A 208 -10.91 13.46 -12.29
N GLY A 209 -11.25 14.58 -11.66
CA GLY A 209 -10.29 15.57 -11.19
C GLY A 209 -9.56 16.31 -12.31
N LEU A 210 -8.25 16.47 -12.16
CA LEU A 210 -7.43 17.25 -13.10
C LEU A 210 -7.34 16.58 -14.48
N GLU A 211 -7.48 15.25 -14.54
CA GLU A 211 -7.44 14.50 -15.79
C GLU A 211 -8.68 14.71 -16.66
N GLU A 212 -9.78 15.25 -16.10
CA GLU A 212 -10.96 15.59 -16.90
C GLU A 212 -10.66 16.70 -17.92
N GLU A 213 -9.59 17.48 -17.72
CA GLU A 213 -9.22 18.66 -18.54
C GLU A 213 -10.39 19.64 -18.74
N GLN A 214 -11.35 19.64 -17.81
CA GLN A 214 -12.51 20.54 -17.82
C GLN A 214 -12.23 21.80 -17.03
N ASP A 215 -12.57 22.95 -17.61
CA ASP A 215 -12.51 24.24 -16.93
C ASP A 215 -13.55 24.29 -15.80
N GLY A 216 -13.08 24.40 -14.56
CA GLY A 216 -13.97 24.43 -13.40
C GLY A 216 -13.26 24.46 -12.06
N VAL A 217 -14.05 24.36 -10.98
CA VAL A 217 -13.54 24.18 -9.63
C VAL A 217 -13.64 22.70 -9.28
N LEU A 218 -12.50 22.08 -9.00
CA LEU A 218 -12.48 20.71 -8.47
C LEU A 218 -13.00 20.71 -7.04
N LEU A 219 -14.15 20.06 -6.84
CA LEU A 219 -14.64 19.73 -5.53
C LEU A 219 -13.95 18.43 -5.11
N GLY A 220 -12.94 18.55 -4.25
CA GLY A 220 -12.37 17.40 -3.57
C GLY A 220 -13.42 16.67 -2.72
N ARG A 221 -13.06 15.51 -2.15
CA ARG A 221 -13.98 14.66 -1.37
C ARG A 221 -14.95 15.47 -0.51
N LEU A 222 -16.22 15.43 -0.88
CA LEU A 222 -17.30 15.90 -0.03
C LEU A 222 -17.39 14.93 1.15
N ASP A 223 -17.16 15.43 2.37
CA ASP A 223 -17.27 14.64 3.61
C ASP A 223 -18.67 14.02 3.81
N LYS A 224 -19.66 14.47 3.04
CA LYS A 224 -21.02 13.94 2.94
C LYS A 224 -21.48 13.97 1.49
N PRO A 225 -21.29 12.90 0.69
CA PRO A 225 -21.92 12.82 -0.61
C PRO A 225 -23.44 12.75 -0.40
N ILE A 226 -24.17 13.78 -0.83
CA ILE A 226 -25.64 13.77 -0.78
C ILE A 226 -26.13 12.63 -1.68
N GLY A 227 -26.71 11.58 -1.08
CA GLY A 227 -27.50 10.57 -1.79
C GLY A 227 -26.89 9.18 -2.01
N LYS A 228 -25.66 8.88 -1.56
CA LYS A 228 -25.10 7.52 -1.61
C LYS A 228 -24.28 7.16 -0.37
N ASP A 229 -24.96 6.91 0.74
CA ASP A 229 -24.37 6.36 1.98
C ASP A 229 -23.58 5.06 1.75
N THR A 230 -23.78 4.36 0.62
CA THR A 230 -23.17 3.06 0.35
C THR A 230 -21.76 3.14 -0.25
N ALA A 231 -21.35 4.26 -0.84
CA ALA A 231 -20.07 4.41 -1.55
C ALA A 231 -19.02 5.24 -0.76
N GLU A 232 -19.11 5.23 0.57
CA GLU A 232 -18.17 5.95 1.43
C GLU A 232 -16.98 5.07 1.83
N GLY A 233 -15.77 5.57 1.61
CA GLY A 233 -14.53 4.88 1.98
C GLY A 233 -13.35 5.42 1.20
N VAL A 234 -12.15 5.01 1.61
CA VAL A 234 -10.90 5.29 0.89
C VAL A 234 -10.31 3.98 0.43
N VAL A 235 -10.01 3.88 -0.85
CA VAL A 235 -9.30 2.74 -1.41
C VAL A 235 -7.80 3.00 -1.28
N LEU A 236 -7.07 2.00 -0.80
CA LEU A 236 -5.64 2.03 -0.59
C LEU A 236 -5.00 1.06 -1.58
N GLU A 237 -4.31 1.58 -2.58
CA GLU A 237 -3.39 0.79 -3.41
C GLU A 237 -2.06 0.76 -2.67
N MET A 238 -1.72 -0.39 -2.09
CA MET A 238 -0.52 -0.57 -1.29
C MET A 238 0.53 -1.34 -2.08
N GLU A 239 1.74 -0.78 -2.15
CA GLU A 239 2.97 -1.46 -2.58
C GLU A 239 3.87 -1.61 -1.34
N TYR A 240 4.14 -2.84 -0.92
CA TYR A 240 5.05 -3.16 0.17
C TYR A 240 6.29 -3.86 -0.37
N ARG A 241 7.49 -3.37 -0.02
CA ARG A 241 8.75 -3.98 -0.45
C ARG A 241 9.30 -4.85 0.67
N ARG A 242 9.41 -6.15 0.39
CA ARG A 242 10.00 -7.13 1.32
C ARG A 242 11.51 -6.95 1.43
N LYS A 243 12.12 -7.63 2.41
CA LYS A 243 13.58 -7.67 2.58
C LYS A 243 14.30 -8.30 1.39
N SER A 244 13.65 -9.26 0.71
CA SER A 244 14.12 -9.86 -0.55
C SER A 244 14.10 -8.88 -1.74
N GLY A 245 13.53 -7.69 -1.59
CA GLY A 245 13.35 -6.72 -2.67
C GLY A 245 12.11 -6.97 -3.54
N ARG A 246 11.41 -8.10 -3.36
CA ARG A 246 10.13 -8.37 -4.04
C ARG A 246 9.03 -7.46 -3.49
N GLY A 247 8.24 -6.88 -4.39
CA GLY A 247 7.11 -6.03 -4.06
C GLY A 247 5.80 -6.82 -3.97
N VAL A 248 4.99 -6.53 -2.94
CA VAL A 248 3.61 -7.00 -2.80
C VAL A 248 2.69 -5.84 -3.13
N LEU A 249 1.83 -6.00 -4.14
CA LEU A 249 0.83 -5.02 -4.53
C LEU A 249 -0.56 -5.54 -4.19
N GLU A 250 -1.33 -4.78 -3.42
CA GLU A 250 -2.68 -5.19 -3.01
C GLU A 250 -3.60 -3.99 -2.77
N TRP A 251 -4.90 -4.21 -2.96
CA TRP A 251 -5.92 -3.17 -2.89
C TRP A 251 -6.82 -3.38 -1.67
N TYR A 252 -6.87 -2.36 -0.82
CA TYR A 252 -7.66 -2.39 0.40
C TYR A 252 -8.71 -1.29 0.43
N LEU A 253 -9.76 -1.48 1.22
CA LEU A 253 -10.76 -0.48 1.52
C LEU A 253 -10.69 -0.11 3.00
N LEU A 254 -10.47 1.17 3.26
CA LEU A 254 -10.61 1.78 4.58
C LEU A 254 -12.00 2.41 4.68
N PRO A 255 -12.92 1.87 5.50
CA PRO A 255 -14.21 2.50 5.72
C PRO A 255 -14.06 3.84 6.47
N PRO A 256 -15.04 4.74 6.37
CA PRO A 256 -15.00 6.01 7.09
C PRO A 256 -15.05 5.79 8.61
N ALA A 257 -14.36 6.68 9.35
CA ALA A 257 -14.27 6.62 10.81
C ALA A 257 -15.63 6.74 11.54
N SER A 258 -16.70 7.16 10.86
CA SER A 258 -18.06 7.18 11.39
C SER A 258 -18.68 5.79 11.56
N ARG A 259 -18.19 4.78 10.84
CA ARG A 259 -18.76 3.42 10.81
C ARG A 259 -18.26 2.50 11.92
N TYR A 260 -17.26 2.92 12.69
CA TYR A 260 -16.68 2.09 13.74
C TYR A 260 -16.30 2.92 14.97
N PRO A 261 -16.37 2.35 16.18
CA PRO A 261 -15.95 3.05 17.39
C PRO A 261 -14.42 3.21 17.41
N SER A 262 -13.95 4.33 17.97
CA SER A 262 -12.52 4.67 18.05
C SER A 262 -11.68 3.63 18.81
N SER A 263 -12.31 2.92 19.76
CA SER A 263 -11.71 1.87 20.58
C SER A 263 -11.67 0.48 19.92
N GLN A 264 -12.17 0.32 18.70
CA GLN A 264 -12.17 -0.97 18.01
C GLN A 264 -10.74 -1.45 17.74
N VAL A 265 -10.38 -2.58 18.34
CA VAL A 265 -9.06 -3.24 18.15
C VAL A 265 -9.09 -4.21 16.97
N LYS A 266 -10.26 -4.73 16.60
CA LYS A 266 -10.43 -5.64 15.45
C LYS A 266 -10.06 -4.92 14.15
N GLU A 267 -9.52 -5.68 13.20
CA GLU A 267 -9.19 -5.15 11.88
C GLU A 267 -10.46 -4.63 11.19
N ILE A 268 -10.35 -3.44 10.60
CA ILE A 268 -11.45 -2.70 9.99
C ILE A 268 -11.26 -2.62 8.47
N VAL A 269 -10.02 -2.74 8.01
CA VAL A 269 -9.68 -2.74 6.61
C VAL A 269 -10.13 -4.06 5.98
N THR A 270 -10.75 -3.97 4.81
CA THR A 270 -11.16 -5.14 4.01
C THR A 270 -10.43 -5.13 2.68
N LEU A 271 -10.27 -6.27 2.03
CA LEU A 271 -9.79 -6.32 0.65
C LEU A 271 -10.85 -5.74 -0.28
N LEU A 272 -10.39 -5.06 -1.34
CA LEU A 272 -11.29 -4.46 -2.31
C LEU A 272 -12.14 -5.52 -3.02
N ASP A 273 -11.53 -6.64 -3.40
CA ASP A 273 -12.18 -7.79 -4.05
C ASP A 273 -13.29 -8.45 -3.20
N ASP A 274 -13.22 -8.27 -1.88
CA ASP A 274 -14.18 -8.84 -0.94
C ASP A 274 -15.35 -7.90 -0.65
N HIS A 275 -15.29 -6.65 -1.10
CA HIS A 275 -16.36 -5.70 -0.86
C HIS A 275 -17.56 -5.99 -1.77
N PRO A 276 -18.80 -6.08 -1.23
CA PRO A 276 -19.98 -6.51 -2.00
C PRO A 276 -20.34 -5.60 -3.19
N LEU A 277 -20.02 -4.31 -3.11
CA LEU A 277 -20.23 -3.38 -4.24
C LEU A 277 -19.16 -3.50 -5.33
N TYR A 278 -18.01 -4.09 -5.00
CA TYR A 278 -16.90 -4.26 -5.94
C TYR A 278 -16.90 -5.66 -6.53
N ARG A 279 -17.23 -6.70 -5.75
CA ARG A 279 -17.35 -8.05 -6.27
C ARG A 279 -18.40 -8.09 -7.39
N PRO A 280 -18.11 -8.73 -8.55
CA PRO A 280 -19.15 -8.98 -9.54
C PRO A 280 -20.32 -9.73 -8.86
N PRO A 281 -21.58 -9.44 -9.21
CA PRO A 281 -22.69 -10.23 -8.70
C PRO A 281 -22.40 -11.69 -9.03
N GLU A 282 -22.33 -12.54 -8.01
CA GLU A 282 -22.32 -13.99 -8.22
C GLU A 282 -23.63 -14.30 -8.94
N ASP A 283 -23.55 -14.79 -10.18
CA ASP A 283 -24.73 -15.24 -10.90
C ASP A 283 -25.36 -16.38 -10.09
N ILE A 284 -26.42 -16.06 -9.34
CA ILE A 284 -27.19 -17.01 -8.52
C ILE A 284 -27.78 -18.14 -9.40
N ASN A 285 -27.71 -18.02 -10.73
CA ASN A 285 -28.14 -19.00 -11.71
C ASN A 285 -27.01 -19.88 -12.28
N ALA A 286 -25.74 -19.73 -11.88
CA ALA A 286 -24.67 -20.62 -12.33
C ALA A 286 -24.66 -21.99 -11.61
N GLY A 287 -25.73 -22.30 -10.86
CA GLY A 287 -25.92 -23.56 -10.14
C GLY A 287 -26.90 -24.55 -10.78
N GLU A 288 -27.60 -24.18 -11.86
CA GLU A 288 -28.53 -25.06 -12.57
C GLU A 288 -28.35 -24.92 -14.08
N GLY A 289 -27.25 -25.45 -14.60
CA GLY A 289 -27.03 -25.57 -16.03
C GLY A 289 -25.55 -25.67 -16.35
N GLU A 290 -25.07 -26.85 -16.71
CA GLU A 290 -23.83 -27.05 -17.46
C GLU A 290 -23.93 -26.43 -18.87
N GLU A 291 -24.38 -25.19 -19.00
CA GLU A 291 -24.22 -24.43 -20.22
C GLU A 291 -22.84 -23.76 -20.13
N GLU A 292 -21.83 -24.54 -20.54
CA GLU A 292 -20.58 -23.97 -21.04
C GLU A 292 -20.95 -22.78 -21.93
N PRO A 293 -20.29 -21.62 -21.82
CA PRO A 293 -20.57 -20.50 -22.71
C PRO A 293 -20.47 -21.03 -24.15
N GLU A 294 -21.52 -20.86 -24.96
CA GLU A 294 -21.55 -21.27 -26.37
C GLU A 294 -20.43 -20.56 -27.12
N SER A 295 -19.22 -21.13 -27.04
CA SER A 295 -18.08 -20.72 -27.81
C SER A 295 -18.36 -21.13 -29.24
N THR A 296 -18.36 -20.16 -30.15
CA THR A 296 -18.46 -20.37 -31.60
C THR A 296 -17.36 -21.27 -32.18
N PHE A 297 -16.40 -21.68 -31.36
CA PHE A 297 -15.36 -22.63 -31.72
C PHE A 297 -15.29 -23.73 -30.66
N GLU A 298 -15.53 -24.97 -31.08
CA GLU A 298 -15.28 -26.15 -30.27
C GLU A 298 -13.76 -26.29 -30.10
N LEU A 299 -13.23 -25.88 -28.94
CA LEU A 299 -11.82 -26.06 -28.57
C LEU A 299 -11.49 -27.51 -28.16
N ARG A 300 -12.48 -28.39 -28.20
CA ARG A 300 -12.29 -29.83 -27.96
C ARG A 300 -11.68 -30.46 -29.21
N LEU A 301 -10.65 -31.26 -29.02
CA LEU A 301 -10.11 -32.10 -30.09
C LEU A 301 -11.22 -33.05 -30.54
N THR A 302 -11.49 -33.09 -31.85
CA THR A 302 -12.35 -34.13 -32.42
C THR A 302 -11.78 -35.51 -32.08
N GLU A 303 -12.63 -36.54 -31.98
CA GLU A 303 -12.16 -37.91 -31.68
C GLU A 303 -11.07 -38.39 -32.64
N ARG A 304 -11.11 -37.91 -33.89
CA ARG A 304 -10.07 -38.16 -34.89
C ARG A 304 -8.72 -37.55 -34.51
N GLN A 305 -8.70 -36.26 -34.14
CA GLN A 305 -7.49 -35.56 -33.71
C GLN A 305 -6.92 -36.15 -32.40
N ARG A 306 -7.80 -36.60 -31.50
CA ARG A 306 -7.40 -37.29 -30.27
C ARG A 306 -6.71 -38.62 -30.59
N ARG A 307 -7.29 -39.44 -31.47
CA ARG A 307 -6.71 -40.72 -31.90
C ARG A 307 -5.40 -40.54 -32.67
N GLU A 308 -5.30 -39.49 -33.49
CA GLU A 308 -4.05 -39.15 -34.19
C GLU A 308 -2.96 -38.72 -33.20
N ARG A 309 -3.28 -37.91 -32.18
CA ARG A 309 -2.35 -37.53 -31.11
C ARG A 309 -1.88 -38.73 -30.29
N GLU A 310 -2.78 -39.63 -29.93
CA GLU A 310 -2.47 -40.85 -29.17
C GLU A 310 -1.64 -41.87 -30.00
N GLY A 311 -1.72 -41.82 -31.33
CA GLY A 311 -0.94 -42.65 -32.25
C GLY A 311 0.45 -42.11 -32.60
N VAL A 312 0.80 -40.89 -32.19
CA VAL A 312 2.15 -40.34 -32.42
C VAL A 312 3.13 -40.95 -31.42
N VAL A 313 3.94 -41.90 -31.91
CA VAL A 313 5.05 -42.47 -31.12
C VAL A 313 6.21 -41.48 -31.12
N LEU A 314 6.31 -40.70 -30.04
CA LEU A 314 7.45 -39.84 -29.79
C LEU A 314 8.65 -40.69 -29.31
N PRO A 315 9.83 -40.58 -29.93
CA PRO A 315 11.04 -41.19 -29.39
C PRO A 315 11.24 -40.74 -27.93
N TYR A 316 11.44 -41.69 -27.02
CA TYR A 316 11.72 -41.49 -25.57
C TYR A 316 10.53 -41.06 -24.68
N PHE A 317 9.30 -40.95 -25.19
CA PHE A 317 8.14 -40.63 -24.35
C PHE A 317 7.77 -41.76 -23.38
N ASP A 318 7.98 -43.02 -23.79
CA ASP A 318 7.79 -44.20 -22.94
C ASP A 318 8.75 -44.23 -21.73
N ALA A 319 9.86 -43.51 -21.78
CA ALA A 319 10.82 -43.42 -20.68
C ALA A 319 10.29 -42.62 -19.46
N GLN A 320 9.22 -41.82 -19.65
CA GLN A 320 8.53 -41.13 -18.56
C GLN A 320 7.41 -41.99 -17.94
N GLN A 321 6.87 -42.96 -18.69
CA GLN A 321 5.82 -43.85 -18.22
C GLN A 321 6.37 -45.09 -17.50
N GLY A 322 7.23 -44.90 -16.49
CA GLY A 322 7.51 -45.84 -15.37
C GLY A 322 7.81 -47.34 -15.61
N ASN A 323 7.77 -47.85 -16.84
CA ASN A 323 7.78 -49.29 -17.16
C ASN A 323 9.10 -49.76 -17.79
N GLY A 324 10.11 -48.89 -17.87
CA GLY A 324 11.49 -49.25 -18.22
C GLY A 324 12.34 -49.49 -16.97
N PRO A 325 13.48 -50.21 -17.07
CA PRO A 325 14.38 -50.51 -15.93
C PRO A 325 15.10 -49.27 -15.34
N GLY A 326 14.82 -48.07 -15.85
CA GLY A 326 15.15 -46.80 -15.24
C GLY A 326 13.87 -46.17 -14.71
N GLU A 327 13.75 -46.12 -13.39
CA GLU A 327 12.72 -45.37 -12.66
C GLU A 327 12.60 -43.97 -13.28
N GLY A 328 11.42 -43.66 -13.82
CA GLY A 328 11.16 -42.50 -14.66
C GLY A 328 11.63 -41.19 -14.03
N GLY A 329 12.03 -40.24 -14.88
CA GLY A 329 12.69 -38.96 -14.56
C GLY A 329 12.04 -38.11 -13.46
N ARG A 330 12.13 -38.59 -12.23
CA ARG A 330 11.79 -37.88 -11.02
C ARG A 330 12.96 -36.95 -10.77
N ILE A 331 12.83 -35.71 -11.21
CA ILE A 331 13.78 -34.65 -10.91
C ILE A 331 13.72 -34.47 -9.40
N LEU A 332 14.69 -35.04 -8.68
CA LEU A 332 14.96 -34.68 -7.30
C LEU A 332 15.70 -33.35 -7.32
N TYR A 333 15.06 -32.35 -6.73
CA TYR A 333 15.70 -31.08 -6.44
C TYR A 333 16.47 -31.23 -5.12
N ASP A 334 17.79 -31.13 -5.19
CA ASP A 334 18.64 -30.96 -4.01
C ASP A 334 18.82 -29.46 -3.79
N MET A 335 18.38 -28.96 -2.64
CA MET A 335 18.47 -27.53 -2.29
C MET A 335 19.93 -27.10 -2.12
N GLY A 336 20.32 -26.02 -2.78
CA GLY A 336 21.66 -25.43 -2.65
C GLY A 336 21.70 -24.28 -1.65
N GLU A 337 22.88 -23.98 -1.09
CA GLU A 337 23.10 -22.80 -0.22
C GLU A 337 22.90 -21.45 -0.95
N GLU A 338 22.74 -21.47 -2.27
CA GLU A 338 22.49 -20.30 -3.13
C GLU A 338 20.99 -20.02 -3.35
N ASP A 339 20.09 -20.85 -2.82
CA ASP A 339 18.65 -20.62 -2.91
C ASP A 339 18.20 -19.53 -1.92
N ASP A 340 17.56 -18.48 -2.43
CA ASP A 340 16.98 -17.37 -1.67
C ASP A 340 15.73 -17.83 -0.88
N PHE A 341 15.93 -18.63 0.16
CA PHE A 341 14.89 -19.10 1.08
C PHE A 341 14.30 -17.90 1.84
N ASP A 342 12.99 -17.66 1.73
CA ASP A 342 12.30 -16.54 2.38
C ASP A 342 11.63 -17.10 3.64
N GLU A 343 12.25 -16.91 4.81
CA GLU A 343 11.68 -17.33 6.11
C GLU A 343 10.26 -16.77 6.35
N GLU A 344 9.87 -15.67 5.67
CA GLU A 344 8.50 -15.12 5.75
C GLU A 344 7.48 -15.83 4.81
N GLU A 345 7.93 -16.59 3.79
CA GLU A 345 7.09 -17.43 2.90
C GLU A 345 7.11 -18.91 3.32
N ASP A 346 8.25 -19.39 3.85
CA ASP A 346 8.56 -20.81 3.99
C ASP A 346 8.44 -21.37 5.43
N GLU A 347 8.00 -20.57 6.42
CA GLU A 347 7.63 -21.05 7.78
C GLU A 347 6.31 -21.87 7.81
N ILE A 348 5.83 -22.38 6.68
CA ILE A 348 4.52 -23.06 6.52
C ILE A 348 4.66 -24.57 6.34
#